data_AF-A0A507CHW5-F1
#
_entry.id   AF-A0A507CHW5-F1
#
_cell.length_a   1.000
_cell.length_b   1.000
_cell.length_c   1.000
_cell.angle_alpha   90.00
_cell.angle_beta   90.00
_cell.angle_gamma   90.00
#
_symmetry.space_group_name_H-M   'P 1'
#
loop_
_entity.id
_entity.type
_entity.pdbx_description
1 polymer ?
#
loop_
_entity_poly.entity_id
_entity_poly.type
_entity_poly.pdbx_seq_one_letter_code
_entity_poly.pdbx_strand_id
1 'polypeptide(L)'
;MRGTRRLAAWLVPHATLAHTRHSAILPAACRRPPSLAIPRHHQWHIRSTSTAPASLAFDERQIILTLPIPAPNGPSSPAPVPVRFAVCKHKPISDLLAQIAEEYPSAHPVAALAAHGRWARSTPADDVLKQALLDRVFVLELADRGRVSVDVPTAEARTLSLKRELDEVEKEIAVLCKIKDELDRAAELASQGVVWVGLAGLCAQWGVMLR
;
A
#
# COMPACT_ATOMS: atom_id res chain seq x y z
N MET A 1 -24.38 -47.68 -29.80
CA MET A 1 -22.91 -47.85 -29.91
C MET A 1 -22.27 -47.25 -28.68
N ARG A 2 -21.60 -48.08 -27.87
CA ARG A 2 -21.00 -47.73 -26.58
C ARG A 2 -19.56 -47.22 -26.81
N GLY A 3 -19.25 -46.02 -26.36
CA GLY A 3 -17.90 -45.45 -26.37
C GLY A 3 -17.41 -45.24 -24.94
N THR A 4 -16.74 -46.24 -24.39
CA THR A 4 -16.15 -46.23 -23.05
C THR A 4 -14.68 -45.81 -23.09
N ARG A 5 -14.29 -45.01 -22.09
CA ARG A 5 -12.98 -44.95 -21.39
C ARG A 5 -11.76 -44.46 -22.18
N ARG A 6 -11.07 -43.45 -21.61
CA ARG A 6 -9.74 -43.64 -20.98
C ARG A 6 -9.35 -42.39 -20.17
N LEU A 7 -9.31 -42.58 -18.86
CA LEU A 7 -8.59 -41.74 -17.91
C LEU A 7 -7.08 -41.99 -18.11
N ALA A 8 -6.30 -40.93 -18.28
CA ALA A 8 -4.84 -40.98 -18.23
C ALA A 8 -4.39 -40.17 -17.01
N ALA A 9 -4.09 -40.90 -15.93
CA ALA A 9 -3.42 -40.40 -14.75
C ALA A 9 -1.97 -40.05 -15.11
N TRP A 10 -1.55 -38.84 -14.77
CA TRP A 10 -0.13 -38.47 -14.71
C TRP A 10 0.25 -38.30 -13.24
N LEU A 11 0.89 -39.34 -12.72
CA LEU A 11 1.73 -39.31 -11.53
C LEU A 11 3.12 -38.83 -11.95
N VAL A 12 3.64 -37.79 -11.31
CA VAL A 12 5.07 -37.43 -11.37
C VAL A 12 5.56 -37.19 -9.93
N PRO A 13 6.75 -37.70 -9.55
CA PRO A 13 7.09 -38.06 -8.18
C PRO A 13 7.77 -36.95 -7.37
N HIS A 14 7.63 -37.06 -6.05
CA HIS A 14 8.35 -36.30 -5.03
C HIS A 14 9.87 -36.57 -5.10
N ALA A 15 10.67 -35.51 -5.24
CA ALA A 15 12.11 -35.56 -5.00
C ALA A 15 12.40 -35.14 -3.55
N THR A 16 13.03 -36.06 -2.81
CA THR A 16 13.54 -35.92 -1.45
C THR A 16 15.07 -35.83 -1.51
N LEU A 17 15.68 -34.80 -0.90
CA LEU A 17 17.11 -34.71 -0.55
C LEU A 17 17.21 -33.88 0.73
N ALA A 18 17.42 -34.49 1.91
CA ALA A 18 18.73 -34.74 2.54
C ALA A 18 19.51 -33.43 2.78
N HIS A 19 19.39 -32.77 3.93
CA HIS A 19 20.10 -33.01 5.21
C HIS A 19 21.63 -32.89 5.13
N THR A 20 22.16 -31.74 5.58
CA THR A 20 23.54 -31.65 6.07
C THR A 20 23.62 -30.63 7.21
N ARG A 21 23.72 -31.17 8.43
CA ARG A 21 24.14 -30.47 9.64
C ARG A 21 25.64 -30.22 9.56
N HIS A 22 26.08 -28.99 9.73
CA HIS A 22 27.44 -28.68 10.18
C HIS A 22 27.37 -27.83 11.44
N SER A 23 27.51 -28.53 12.56
CA SER A 23 27.96 -27.96 13.83
C SER A 23 29.48 -27.88 13.77
N ALA A 24 30.05 -26.68 13.93
CA ALA A 24 31.42 -26.52 14.35
C ALA A 24 31.44 -25.50 15.50
N ILE A 25 31.71 -26.05 16.68
CA ILE A 25 32.05 -25.40 17.93
C ILE A 25 33.50 -24.92 17.81
N LEU A 26 33.83 -23.73 18.35
CA LEU A 26 35.09 -23.37 19.04
C LEU A 26 34.97 -21.92 19.61
N PRO A 27 35.82 -21.50 20.57
CA PRO A 27 35.37 -20.85 21.80
C PRO A 27 36.03 -19.47 22.04
N ALA A 28 35.72 -18.94 23.23
CA ALA A 28 36.52 -18.01 24.03
C ALA A 28 36.44 -16.50 23.71
N ALA A 29 35.81 -15.81 24.67
CA ALA A 29 36.32 -14.62 25.34
C ALA A 29 36.58 -13.37 24.49
N CYS A 30 35.56 -12.53 24.36
CA CYS A 30 35.75 -11.09 24.24
C CYS A 30 34.93 -10.35 25.32
N ARG A 31 35.73 -9.83 26.25
CA ARG A 31 35.48 -8.88 27.34
C ARG A 31 34.29 -7.95 27.13
N ARG A 32 33.51 -7.77 28.21
CA ARG A 32 32.58 -6.65 28.41
C ARG A 32 33.35 -5.31 28.26
N PRO A 33 32.92 -4.40 27.36
CA PRO A 33 33.30 -3.02 27.47
C PRO A 33 32.52 -2.33 28.62
N PRO A 34 33.11 -1.30 29.24
CA PRO A 34 32.49 -0.53 30.32
C PRO A 34 31.28 0.27 29.83
N SER A 35 30.36 0.51 30.76
CA SER A 35 29.15 1.33 30.66
C SER A 35 29.31 2.59 29.82
N LEU A 36 28.63 2.63 28.67
CA LEU A 36 28.31 3.88 27.98
C LEU A 36 26.99 4.40 28.53
N ALA A 37 27.08 5.52 29.24
CA ALA A 37 25.95 6.30 29.72
C ALA A 37 24.96 6.56 28.59
N ILE A 38 23.70 6.19 28.81
CA ILE A 38 22.58 6.55 27.94
C ILE A 38 22.46 8.09 28.01
N PRO A 39 22.71 8.83 26.92
CA PRO A 39 22.47 10.26 26.92
C PRO A 39 20.97 10.51 27.06
N ARG A 40 20.66 11.42 27.97
CA ARG A 40 19.32 11.87 28.33
C ARG A 40 18.50 12.19 27.09
N HIS A 41 17.23 11.80 27.13
CA HIS A 41 16.17 12.23 26.22
C HIS A 41 16.25 13.75 25.98
N HIS A 42 16.87 14.17 24.87
CA HIS A 42 16.68 15.50 24.33
C HIS A 42 15.29 15.50 23.71
N GLN A 43 14.33 16.03 24.46
CA GLN A 43 12.99 16.33 23.97
C GLN A 43 13.14 17.46 22.94
N TRP A 44 13.15 17.09 21.67
CA TRP A 44 13.27 18.05 20.57
C TRP A 44 11.95 18.81 20.44
N HIS A 45 11.89 20.01 21.01
CA HIS A 45 10.85 20.96 20.65
C HIS A 45 11.08 21.40 19.21
N ILE A 46 10.39 20.76 18.26
CA ILE A 46 10.34 21.19 16.86
C ILE A 46 9.53 22.50 16.85
N ARG A 47 10.21 23.65 16.97
CA ARG A 47 9.58 24.95 16.67
C ARG A 47 9.46 25.04 15.15
N SER A 48 8.27 24.75 14.63
CA SER A 48 7.89 24.99 13.23
C SER A 48 7.76 26.49 12.99
N THR A 49 8.79 27.12 12.41
CA THR A 49 8.79 28.55 12.06
C THR A 49 8.45 28.76 10.58
N SER A 50 7.35 28.18 10.08
CA SER A 50 6.93 28.40 8.69
C SER A 50 5.43 28.63 8.57
N THR A 51 5.08 29.80 8.01
CA THR A 51 3.73 30.37 7.87
C THR A 51 2.84 29.62 6.85
N ALA A 52 3.36 28.59 6.16
CA ALA A 52 2.57 27.63 5.41
C ALA A 52 3.12 26.21 5.65
N PRO A 53 2.30 25.24 6.05
CA PRO A 53 2.80 23.89 6.31
C PRO A 53 3.14 23.21 4.98
N ALA A 54 4.34 22.62 4.89
CA ALA A 54 4.63 21.66 3.84
C ALA A 54 3.67 20.48 3.99
N SER A 55 3.13 19.97 2.89
CA SER A 55 2.11 18.91 2.94
C SER A 55 2.43 17.79 1.96
N LEU A 56 2.11 16.56 2.35
CA LEU A 56 2.12 15.40 1.47
C LEU A 56 0.70 15.08 1.04
N ALA A 57 0.47 14.97 -0.26
CA ALA A 57 -0.76 14.43 -0.82
C ALA A 57 -0.47 13.06 -1.41
N PHE A 58 -1.38 12.11 -1.20
CA PHE A 58 -1.32 10.80 -1.84
C PHE A 58 -2.37 10.82 -2.95
N ASP A 59 -1.89 10.86 -4.18
CA ASP A 59 -2.70 10.60 -5.36
C ASP A 59 -2.66 9.10 -5.69
N GLU A 60 -3.62 8.60 -6.45
CA GLU A 60 -3.83 7.17 -6.69
C GLU A 60 -2.57 6.46 -7.21
N ARG A 61 -1.75 7.18 -7.98
CA ARG A 61 -0.54 6.64 -8.62
C ARG A 61 0.76 7.25 -8.09
N GLN A 62 0.70 8.38 -7.40
CA GLN A 62 1.88 9.19 -7.09
C GLN A 62 1.73 9.89 -5.74
N ILE A 63 2.86 10.07 -5.06
CA ILE A 63 2.88 10.83 -3.81
C ILE A 63 3.39 12.21 -4.18
N ILE A 64 2.68 13.26 -3.80
CA ILE A 64 3.00 14.64 -4.16
C ILE A 64 3.42 15.37 -2.89
N LEU A 65 4.67 15.81 -2.84
CA LEU A 65 5.18 16.66 -1.78
C LEU A 65 5.03 18.12 -2.20
N THR A 66 4.27 18.90 -1.44
CA THR A 66 4.11 20.34 -1.66
C THR A 66 4.96 21.10 -0.66
N LEU A 67 5.96 21.82 -1.15
CA LEU A 67 6.83 22.67 -0.35
C LEU A 67 6.56 24.14 -0.65
N PRO A 68 6.32 24.98 0.37
CA PRO A 68 6.22 26.42 0.17
C PRO A 68 7.62 26.99 -0.04
N ILE A 69 7.99 27.36 -1.27
CA ILE A 69 9.30 27.94 -1.61
C ILE A 69 9.17 29.47 -1.62
N PRO A 70 10.13 30.24 -1.04
CA PRO A 70 10.11 31.68 -1.15
C PRO A 70 10.43 32.05 -2.60
N ALA A 71 9.65 32.96 -3.20
CA ALA A 71 9.89 33.37 -4.57
C ALA A 71 11.33 33.93 -4.72
N PRO A 72 12.07 33.57 -5.78
CA PRO A 72 13.46 34.01 -5.97
C PRO A 72 13.60 35.52 -6.26
N ASN A 73 12.50 36.22 -6.52
CA ASN A 73 12.51 37.60 -6.99
C ASN A 73 11.86 38.56 -5.98
N GLY A 74 12.67 39.14 -5.11
CA GLY A 74 12.46 40.48 -4.54
C GLY A 74 11.90 40.54 -3.10
N PRO A 75 12.29 41.58 -2.32
CA PRO A 75 11.89 41.79 -0.92
C PRO A 75 10.41 42.14 -0.72
N SER A 76 9.59 42.12 -1.77
CA SER A 76 8.20 42.59 -1.77
C SER A 76 7.17 41.54 -2.18
N SER A 77 7.52 40.26 -2.34
CA SER A 77 6.55 39.19 -2.58
C SER A 77 6.18 38.49 -1.26
N PRO A 78 4.99 38.74 -0.68
CA PRO A 78 4.63 38.25 0.65
C PRO A 78 4.08 36.81 0.67
N ALA A 79 3.92 36.16 -0.48
CA ALA A 79 3.27 34.85 -0.57
C ALA A 79 4.26 33.74 -0.97
N PRO A 80 4.45 32.69 -0.14
CA PRO A 80 5.23 31.53 -0.53
C PRO A 80 4.55 30.81 -1.71
N VAL A 81 5.31 30.46 -2.74
CA VAL A 81 4.81 29.73 -3.90
C VAL A 81 4.88 28.23 -3.57
N PRO A 82 3.75 27.49 -3.59
CA PRO A 82 3.77 26.05 -3.35
C PRO A 82 4.33 25.33 -4.58
N VAL A 83 5.50 24.70 -4.43
CA VAL A 83 6.10 23.86 -5.47
C VAL A 83 5.80 22.40 -5.17
N ARG A 84 5.42 21.66 -6.21
CA ARG A 84 4.97 20.27 -6.11
C ARG A 84 6.03 19.34 -6.66
N PHE A 85 6.45 18.37 -5.85
CA PHE A 85 7.42 17.35 -6.21
C PHE A 85 6.73 15.99 -6.25
N ALA A 86 6.85 15.29 -7.39
CA ALA A 86 6.33 13.94 -7.53
C ALA A 86 7.34 12.93 -6.94
N VAL A 87 6.93 12.27 -5.86
CA VAL A 87 7.72 11.25 -5.17
C VAL A 87 7.39 9.87 -5.75
N CYS A 88 8.38 9.23 -6.37
CA CYS A 88 8.26 7.86 -6.83
C CYS A 88 8.55 6.88 -5.68
N LYS A 89 7.60 5.99 -5.36
CA LYS A 89 7.69 5.03 -4.23
C LYS A 89 8.94 4.15 -4.28
N HIS A 90 9.30 3.67 -5.48
CA HIS A 90 10.40 2.72 -5.67
C HIS A 90 11.78 3.37 -5.81
N LYS A 91 11.83 4.70 -5.98
CA LYS A 91 13.10 5.40 -6.13
C LYS A 91 13.69 5.70 -4.74
N PRO A 92 15.03 5.75 -4.63
CA PRO A 92 15.66 6.18 -3.39
C PRO A 92 15.31 7.63 -3.08
N ILE A 93 15.29 7.98 -1.79
CA ILE A 93 15.00 9.34 -1.35
C ILE A 93 16.04 10.35 -1.85
N SER A 94 17.24 9.90 -2.24
CA SER A 94 18.25 10.72 -2.92
C SER A 94 17.69 11.43 -4.14
N ASP A 95 16.83 10.78 -4.92
CA ASP A 95 16.31 11.33 -6.17
C ASP A 95 15.37 12.50 -5.89
N LEU A 96 14.52 12.37 -4.87
CA LEU A 96 13.68 13.45 -4.38
C LEU A 96 14.52 14.61 -3.83
N LEU A 97 15.56 14.30 -3.05
CA LEU A 97 16.45 15.33 -2.50
C LEU A 97 17.24 16.05 -3.60
N ALA A 98 17.59 15.35 -4.67
CA ALA A 98 18.23 15.92 -5.85
C ALA A 98 17.27 16.81 -6.65
N GLN A 99 16.01 16.39 -6.84
CA GLN A 99 14.98 17.21 -7.48
C GLN A 99 14.72 18.52 -6.73
N ILE A 100 14.62 18.45 -5.39
CA ILE A 100 14.45 19.65 -4.56
C ILE A 100 15.66 20.57 -4.68
N ALA A 101 16.86 20.00 -4.76
CA ALA A 101 18.09 20.76 -4.90
C ALA A 101 18.27 21.43 -6.27
N GLU A 102 17.82 20.77 -7.34
CA GLU A 102 17.82 21.31 -8.69
C GLU A 102 16.85 22.48 -8.81
N GLU A 103 15.64 22.32 -8.27
CA GLU A 103 14.61 23.37 -8.26
C GLU A 103 14.97 24.52 -7.31
N TYR A 104 15.69 24.23 -6.23
CA TYR A 104 16.05 25.21 -5.21
C TYR A 104 17.51 25.05 -4.75
N PRO A 105 18.47 25.58 -5.53
CA PRO A 105 19.91 25.43 -5.26
C PRO A 105 20.36 26.01 -3.93
N SER A 106 19.66 27.03 -3.41
CA SER A 106 20.00 27.68 -2.14
C SER A 106 19.67 26.84 -0.90
N ALA A 107 18.88 25.77 -1.02
CA ALA A 107 18.63 24.85 0.11
C ALA A 107 19.71 23.79 0.31
N HIS A 108 20.79 23.78 -0.48
CA HIS A 108 21.84 22.81 -0.31
C HIS A 108 22.67 23.05 0.97
N PRO A 109 22.91 22.01 1.81
CA PRO A 109 22.48 20.61 1.67
C PRO A 109 21.04 20.31 2.13
N VAL A 110 20.35 19.43 1.41
CA VAL A 110 19.02 18.90 1.81
C VAL A 110 19.18 17.51 2.45
N ALA A 111 18.48 17.28 3.56
CA ALA A 111 18.46 15.98 4.25
C ALA A 111 17.05 15.61 4.74
N ALA A 112 16.72 14.32 4.67
CA ALA A 112 15.52 13.79 5.30
C ALA A 112 15.83 13.29 6.71
N LEU A 113 15.06 13.78 7.69
CA LEU A 113 15.18 13.43 9.11
C LEU A 113 13.99 12.58 9.54
N ALA A 114 14.29 11.50 10.27
CA ALA A 114 13.37 10.74 11.09
C ALA A 114 13.20 11.40 12.47
N ALA A 115 12.26 10.90 13.27
CA ALA A 115 12.14 11.28 14.68
C ALA A 115 13.43 11.08 15.49
N HIS A 116 14.28 10.11 15.10
CA HIS A 116 15.46 9.70 15.87
C HIS A 116 16.81 9.84 15.14
N GLY A 117 16.84 10.41 13.93
CA GLY A 117 18.09 10.51 13.18
C GLY A 117 17.91 10.85 11.70
N ARG A 118 19.00 10.84 10.93
CA ARG A 118 18.99 11.12 9.49
C ARG A 118 18.78 9.82 8.69
N TRP A 119 17.88 9.86 7.71
CA TRP A 119 17.70 8.73 6.78
C TRP A 119 18.89 8.61 5.83
N ALA A 120 19.25 7.38 5.49
CA ALA A 120 20.25 7.13 4.46
C ALA A 120 19.70 7.56 3.09
N ARG A 121 20.56 8.11 2.23
CA ARG A 121 20.16 8.62 0.91
C ARG A 121 19.68 7.52 -0.04
N SER A 122 20.17 6.29 0.16
CA SER A 122 19.79 5.12 -0.63
C SER A 122 18.49 4.46 -0.17
N THR A 123 17.89 4.87 0.95
CA THR A 123 16.64 4.28 1.43
C THR A 123 15.51 4.57 0.43
N PRO A 124 14.70 3.56 0.04
CA PRO A 124 13.56 3.78 -0.84
C PRO A 124 12.55 4.73 -0.19
N ALA A 125 11.97 5.61 -1.01
CA ALA A 125 11.02 6.61 -0.51
C ALA A 125 9.79 5.97 0.16
N ASP A 126 9.35 4.80 -0.30
CA ASP A 126 8.24 4.05 0.30
C ASP A 126 8.48 3.68 1.77
N ASP A 127 9.69 3.20 2.11
CA ASP A 127 10.02 2.82 3.48
C ASP A 127 10.09 4.05 4.40
N VAL A 128 10.66 5.15 3.90
CA VAL A 128 10.72 6.42 4.64
C VAL A 128 9.31 6.94 4.91
N LEU A 129 8.43 6.92 3.90
CA LEU A 129 7.06 7.40 4.01
C LEU A 129 6.22 6.51 4.93
N LYS A 130 6.35 5.18 4.84
CA LYS A 130 5.69 4.24 5.76
C LYS A 130 6.08 4.51 7.21
N GLN A 131 7.38 4.70 7.48
CA GLN A 131 7.83 5.01 8.83
C GLN A 131 7.34 6.38 9.29
N ALA A 132 7.40 7.39 8.42
CA ALA A 132 6.88 8.73 8.71
C ALA A 132 5.37 8.75 8.98
N LEU A 133 4.60 7.86 8.35
CA LEU A 133 3.17 7.67 8.61
C LEU A 133 2.90 7.06 9.99
N LEU A 134 3.73 6.10 10.42
CA LEU A 134 3.63 5.50 11.76
C LEU A 134 3.97 6.54 12.83
N ASP A 135 5.06 7.27 12.62
CA ASP A 135 5.57 8.25 13.58
C ASP A 135 4.82 9.59 13.52
N ARG A 136 3.98 9.81 12.49
CA ARG A 136 3.27 11.07 12.18
C ARG A 136 4.19 12.28 12.00
N VAL A 137 5.47 12.02 11.72
CA VAL A 137 6.51 13.05 11.63
C VAL A 137 7.37 12.77 10.42
N PHE A 138 7.37 13.72 9.48
CA PHE A 138 8.32 13.78 8.38
C PHE A 138 8.99 15.15 8.39
N VAL A 139 10.32 15.19 8.54
CA VAL A 139 11.05 16.45 8.63
C VAL A 139 12.10 16.51 7.54
N LEU A 140 12.12 17.63 6.82
CA LEU A 140 13.16 17.96 5.87
C LEU A 140 14.05 19.04 6.46
N GLU A 141 15.35 18.84 6.41
CA GLU A 141 16.35 19.83 6.78
C GLU A 141 16.86 20.50 5.50
N LEU A 142 16.61 21.80 5.41
CA LEU A 142 17.07 22.68 4.34
C LEU A 142 18.03 23.69 4.95
N ALA A 143 19.18 23.93 4.30
CA ALA A 143 20.21 24.81 4.86
C ALA A 143 19.71 26.23 5.19
N ASP A 144 18.89 26.79 4.30
CA ASP A 144 18.40 28.17 4.39
C ASP A 144 17.21 28.36 5.36
N ARG A 145 16.44 27.29 5.61
CA ARG A 145 15.19 27.37 6.41
C ARG A 145 15.19 26.50 7.66
N GLY A 146 16.27 25.76 7.89
CA GLY A 146 16.33 24.77 8.95
C GLY A 146 15.35 23.63 8.73
N ARG A 147 14.65 23.23 9.79
CA ARG A 147 13.81 22.03 9.81
C ARG A 147 12.37 22.36 9.44
N VAL A 148 11.93 21.86 8.28
CA VAL A 148 10.56 21.96 7.79
C VAL A 148 9.82 20.67 8.15
N SER A 149 8.83 20.77 9.02
CA SER A 149 7.91 19.67 9.29
C SER A 149 6.89 19.58 8.16
N VAL A 150 6.76 18.40 7.58
CA VAL A 150 5.81 18.10 6.53
C VAL A 150 4.62 17.37 7.16
N ASP A 151 3.42 17.87 6.91
CA ASP A 151 2.19 17.23 7.34
C ASP A 151 1.94 15.98 6.51
N VAL A 152 1.78 14.85 7.22
CA VAL A 152 1.57 13.54 6.62
C VAL A 152 0.09 13.17 6.79
N PRO A 153 -0.66 12.95 5.71
CA PRO A 153 -2.10 12.70 5.78
C PRO A 153 -2.40 11.40 6.53
N THR A 154 -3.54 11.41 7.23
CA THR A 154 -3.99 10.28 8.04
C THR A 154 -4.30 9.05 7.19
N ALA A 155 -4.27 7.87 7.82
CA ALA A 155 -4.69 6.62 7.17
C ALA A 155 -6.11 6.74 6.60
N GLU A 156 -7.02 7.36 7.34
CA GLU A 156 -8.39 7.60 6.89
C GLU A 156 -8.42 8.44 5.61
N ALA A 157 -7.74 9.59 5.59
CA ALA A 157 -7.69 10.48 4.43
C ALA A 157 -7.17 9.78 3.16
N ARG A 158 -6.15 8.91 3.30
CA ARG A 158 -5.61 8.12 2.18
C ARG A 158 -6.59 7.07 1.64
N THR A 159 -7.44 6.51 2.50
CA THR A 159 -8.40 5.47 2.12
C THR A 159 -9.72 6.01 1.61
N LEU A 160 -9.97 7.33 1.70
CA LEU A 160 -11.27 7.91 1.33
C LEU A 160 -11.63 7.67 -0.14
N SER A 161 -10.68 7.79 -1.07
CA SER A 161 -10.93 7.50 -2.49
C SER A 161 -11.25 6.02 -2.71
N LEU A 162 -10.41 5.12 -2.19
CA LEU A 162 -10.63 3.68 -2.29
C LEU A 162 -11.96 3.24 -1.66
N LYS A 163 -12.37 3.86 -0.54
CA LYS A 163 -13.67 3.58 0.09
C LYS A 163 -14.83 3.96 -0.82
N ARG A 164 -14.75 5.11 -1.50
CA ARG A 164 -15.78 5.54 -2.45
C ARG A 164 -15.88 4.58 -3.63
N GLU A 165 -14.75 4.18 -4.20
CA GLU A 165 -14.72 3.20 -5.28
C GLU A 165 -15.27 1.84 -4.83
N LEU A 166 -14.92 1.40 -3.63
CA LEU A 166 -15.46 0.17 -3.05
C LEU A 166 -16.98 0.25 -2.88
N ASP A 167 -17.49 1.36 -2.35
CA ASP A 167 -18.94 1.60 -2.17
C ASP A 167 -19.68 1.64 -3.52
N GLU A 168 -19.05 2.15 -4.58
CA GLU A 168 -19.60 2.16 -5.94
C GLU A 168 -19.69 0.75 -6.51
N VAL A 169 -18.58 0.00 -6.46
CA VAL A 169 -18.53 -1.39 -6.94
C VAL A 169 -19.48 -2.29 -6.14
N GLU A 170 -19.61 -2.09 -4.83
CA GLU A 170 -20.55 -2.84 -3.99
C GLU A 170 -22.01 -2.61 -4.42
N LYS A 171 -22.37 -1.38 -4.78
CA LYS A 171 -23.71 -1.07 -5.32
C LYS A 171 -23.96 -1.77 -6.65
N GLU A 172 -22.97 -1.80 -7.54
CA GLU A 172 -23.07 -2.51 -8.82
C GLU A 172 -23.26 -4.02 -8.62
N ILE A 173 -22.46 -4.62 -7.74
CA ILE A 173 -22.59 -6.03 -7.37
C ILE A 173 -23.97 -6.32 -6.77
N ALA A 174 -24.47 -5.45 -5.90
CA ALA A 174 -25.79 -5.62 -5.28
C ALA A 174 -26.93 -5.65 -6.33
N VAL A 175 -26.83 -4.85 -7.40
CA VAL A 175 -27.79 -4.88 -8.51
C VAL A 175 -27.66 -6.19 -9.30
N LEU A 176 -26.43 -6.63 -9.60
CA LEU A 176 -26.19 -7.88 -10.31
C LEU A 176 -26.67 -9.10 -9.51
N CYS A 177 -26.49 -9.10 -8.18
CA CYS A 177 -27.00 -10.15 -7.31
C CYS A 177 -28.53 -10.27 -7.38
N LYS A 178 -29.27 -9.15 -7.40
CA LYS A 178 -30.73 -9.19 -7.54
C LYS A 178 -31.17 -9.80 -8.87
N ILE A 179 -30.52 -9.43 -9.96
CA ILE A 179 -30.81 -9.98 -11.29
C ILE A 179 -30.51 -11.48 -11.32
N LYS A 180 -29.39 -11.89 -10.72
CA LYS A 180 -29.05 -13.31 -10.56
C LYS A 180 -30.12 -14.06 -9.77
N ASP A 181 -30.56 -13.52 -8.64
CA ASP A 181 -31.58 -14.16 -7.79
C ASP A 181 -32.91 -14.33 -8.55
N GLU A 182 -33.28 -13.36 -9.39
CA GLU A 182 -34.47 -13.46 -10.25
C GLU A 182 -34.32 -14.56 -11.32
N LEU A 183 -33.15 -14.67 -11.93
CA LEU A 183 -32.85 -15.72 -12.91
C LEU A 183 -32.80 -17.10 -12.27
N ASP A 184 -32.18 -17.22 -11.09
CA ASP A 184 -32.10 -18.48 -10.35
C ASP A 184 -33.51 -18.93 -9.93
N ARG A 185 -34.38 -18.01 -9.51
CA ARG A 185 -35.77 -18.31 -9.20
C ARG A 185 -36.57 -18.75 -10.42
N ALA A 186 -36.36 -18.11 -11.57
CA ALA A 186 -37.02 -18.51 -12.82
C ALA A 186 -36.54 -19.90 -13.28
N ALA A 187 -35.25 -20.17 -13.17
CA ALA A 187 -34.66 -21.48 -13.48
C ALA A 187 -35.19 -22.58 -12.54
N GLU A 188 -35.34 -22.29 -11.25
CA GLU A 188 -35.91 -23.21 -10.28
C GLU A 188 -37.35 -23.59 -10.65
N LEU A 189 -38.21 -22.61 -10.93
CA LEU A 189 -39.58 -22.85 -11.34
C LEU A 189 -39.68 -23.67 -12.64
N ALA A 190 -38.82 -23.36 -13.62
CA ALA A 190 -38.75 -24.13 -14.87
C ALA A 190 -38.32 -25.58 -14.62
N SER A 191 -37.32 -25.78 -13.76
CA SER A 191 -36.84 -27.12 -13.40
C SER A 191 -37.93 -27.95 -12.70
N GLN A 192 -38.69 -27.34 -11.77
CA GLN A 192 -39.82 -27.99 -11.10
C GLN A 192 -40.90 -28.40 -12.10
N GLY A 193 -41.21 -27.56 -13.09
CA GLY A 193 -42.15 -27.88 -14.16
C GLY A 193 -41.73 -29.11 -14.97
N VAL A 194 -40.46 -29.20 -15.35
CA VAL A 194 -39.91 -30.36 -16.07
C VAL A 194 -40.00 -31.63 -15.22
N VAL A 195 -39.70 -31.53 -13.92
CA VAL A 195 -39.83 -32.66 -12.98
C VAL A 195 -41.27 -33.18 -12.92
N TRP A 196 -42.25 -32.28 -12.80
CA TRP A 196 -43.68 -32.66 -12.77
C TRP A 196 -44.15 -33.30 -14.07
N VAL A 197 -43.75 -32.75 -15.23
CA VAL A 197 -44.06 -33.34 -16.54
C VAL A 197 -43.44 -34.73 -16.68
N GLY A 198 -42.18 -34.89 -16.25
CA GLY A 198 -41.50 -36.19 -16.23
C GLY A 198 -42.23 -37.21 -15.35
N LEU A 199 -42.65 -36.81 -14.15
CA LEU A 199 -43.43 -37.65 -13.25
C LEU A 199 -44.79 -38.04 -13.84
N ALA A 200 -45.53 -37.09 -14.42
CA ALA A 200 -46.81 -37.36 -15.06
C ALA A 200 -46.68 -38.34 -16.24
N GLY A 201 -45.62 -38.19 -17.05
CA GLY A 201 -45.31 -39.12 -18.13
C GLY A 201 -45.04 -40.55 -17.63
N LEU A 202 -44.29 -40.69 -16.54
CA LEU A 202 -44.06 -41.99 -15.90
C LEU A 202 -45.39 -42.60 -15.39
N CYS A 203 -46.21 -41.82 -14.68
CA CYS A 203 -47.50 -42.30 -14.18
C CYS A 203 -48.44 -42.74 -15.31
N ALA A 204 -48.50 -41.98 -16.41
CA ALA A 204 -49.31 -42.32 -17.58
C ALA A 204 -48.87 -43.64 -18.23
N GLN A 205 -47.55 -43.83 -18.39
CA GLN A 205 -46.99 -45.06 -18.94
C GLN A 205 -47.36 -46.30 -18.10
N TRP A 206 -47.29 -46.18 -16.77
CA TRP A 206 -47.70 -47.25 -15.86
C TRP A 206 -49.20 -47.56 -15.97
N GLY A 207 -50.05 -46.52 -16.08
CA GLY A 207 -51.49 -46.69 -16.27
C GLY A 207 -51.86 -47.42 -17.57
N VAL A 208 -51.11 -47.18 -18.66
CA VAL A 208 -51.29 -47.90 -19.92
C VAL A 208 -50.87 -49.37 -19.80
N MET A 209 -49.78 -49.67 -19.10
CA MET A 209 -49.31 -51.05 -18.90
C MET A 209 -50.23 -51.89 -18.00
N LEU A 210 -51.00 -51.26 -17.11
CA LEU A 210 -51.94 -51.93 -16.20
C LEU A 210 -53.27 -52.34 -16.85
N ARG A 211 -53.54 -51.90 -18.08
CA ARG A 211 -54.77 -52.18 -18.82
C ARG A 211 -54.58 -53.33 -19.81
#